data_AF-A0A497EWM5-F1
#
_entry.id   AF-A0A497EWM5-F1
#
_cell.length_a   1.000
_cell.length_b   1.000
_cell.length_c   1.000
_cell.angle_alpha   90.00
_cell.angle_beta   90.00
_cell.angle_gamma   90.00
#
_symmetry.space_group_name_H-M   'P 1'
#
loop_
_entity.id
_entity.type
_entity.pdbx_description
1 polymer ?
#
loop_
_entity_poly.entity_id
_entity_poly.type
_entity_poly.pdbx_seq_one_letter_code
_entity_poly.pdbx_strand_id
1 'polypeptide(L)'
;MRTVRSGREVFDDESLWSVLGVELTFLRDVDLVLVFDDVDRIIDEYVFVALKVDYMDKKSGFDGKLSSALKSFEQLVKLYELGFDAVVLWHYFDWEVKDDVVRSFCSKVGEAVEKLPLPVIYFATKALDSRVFKMFKPFEVESRSDVASIAQWMSNIVRDYGRNPLIAAGGDVVQHRLQLREALGLA
;
A
#
# COMPACT_ATOMS: atom_id res chain seq x y z
N MET A 1 14.85 3.94 1.61
CA MET A 1 13.85 4.35 0.61
C MET A 1 14.60 5.06 -0.51
N ARG A 2 14.49 4.57 -1.74
CA ARG A 2 15.25 5.07 -2.89
C ARG A 2 14.52 6.18 -3.62
N THR A 3 13.24 5.95 -3.93
CA THR A 3 12.41 6.95 -4.59
C THR A 3 10.94 6.78 -4.21
N VAL A 4 10.20 7.88 -4.34
CA VAL A 4 8.74 7.94 -4.23
C VAL A 4 8.23 8.58 -5.51
N ARG A 5 7.19 7.99 -6.10
CA ARG A 5 6.45 8.54 -7.24
C ARG A 5 5.00 8.64 -6.86
N SER A 6 4.27 9.61 -7.41
CA SER A 6 2.81 9.55 -7.31
C SER A 6 2.30 8.41 -8.19
N GLY A 7 1.22 7.74 -7.77
CA GLY A 7 0.61 6.70 -8.60
C GLY A 7 0.19 7.27 -9.96
N ARG A 8 -0.28 8.52 -9.98
CA ARG A 8 -0.58 9.23 -11.22
C ARG A 8 0.61 9.35 -12.16
N GLU A 9 1.79 9.75 -11.68
CA GLU A 9 3.00 9.84 -12.53
C GLU A 9 3.38 8.50 -13.15
N VAL A 10 3.24 7.40 -12.41
CA VAL A 10 3.60 6.05 -12.88
C VAL A 10 2.54 5.52 -13.84
N PHE A 11 1.27 5.64 -13.47
CA PHE A 11 0.17 5.05 -14.21
C PHE A 11 -0.37 5.96 -15.30
N ASP A 12 0.09 7.21 -15.47
CA ASP A 12 -0.27 8.07 -16.60
C ASP A 12 0.65 7.84 -17.86
N ASP A 13 1.74 7.04 -17.77
CA ASP A 13 2.75 6.85 -18.84
C ASP A 13 2.33 5.81 -19.90
N GLU A 14 1.84 6.26 -21.07
CA GLU A 14 1.20 5.47 -22.16
C GLU A 14 1.91 4.15 -22.56
N SER A 15 3.22 4.02 -22.30
CA SER A 15 3.99 2.80 -22.57
C SER A 15 3.58 1.59 -21.73
N LEU A 16 3.21 1.79 -20.45
CA LEU A 16 2.73 0.73 -19.54
C LEU A 16 1.36 0.15 -19.97
N TRP A 17 0.58 0.91 -20.74
CA TRP A 17 -0.84 0.67 -20.99
C TRP A 17 -1.06 -0.26 -22.18
N SER A 18 -0.13 -0.26 -23.12
CA SER A 18 -0.18 -1.10 -24.32
C SER A 18 0.01 -2.59 -24.01
N VAL A 19 0.59 -2.92 -22.84
CA VAL A 19 1.01 -4.28 -22.49
C VAL A 19 0.07 -4.94 -21.47
N LEU A 20 -0.44 -4.18 -20.50
CA LEU A 20 -1.07 -4.78 -19.33
C LEU A 20 -2.51 -5.26 -19.57
N GLY A 21 -3.23 -4.73 -20.58
CA GLY A 21 -4.60 -5.16 -20.90
C GLY A 21 -5.62 -5.02 -19.75
N VAL A 22 -5.25 -4.35 -18.65
CA VAL A 22 -6.07 -4.19 -17.45
C VAL A 22 -6.90 -2.92 -17.54
N GLU A 23 -8.15 -2.96 -17.06
CA GLU A 23 -9.02 -1.77 -16.95
C GLU A 23 -8.47 -0.80 -15.90
N LEU A 24 -8.18 0.44 -16.32
CA LEU A 24 -7.22 1.34 -15.67
C LEU A 24 -7.82 2.25 -14.60
N THR A 25 -9.13 2.26 -14.48
CA THR A 25 -9.85 3.21 -13.63
C THR A 25 -9.43 3.09 -12.17
N PHE A 26 -9.08 1.87 -11.72
CA PHE A 26 -8.65 1.64 -10.34
C PHE A 26 -7.15 1.93 -10.11
N LEU A 27 -6.30 2.04 -11.13
CA LEU A 27 -4.88 2.38 -10.92
C LEU A 27 -4.73 3.82 -10.43
N ARG A 28 -5.69 4.68 -10.77
CA ARG A 28 -5.81 6.05 -10.23
C ARG A 28 -6.10 6.08 -8.73
N ASP A 29 -6.53 4.96 -8.14
CA ASP A 29 -6.75 4.84 -6.71
C ASP A 29 -5.44 4.65 -5.93
N VAL A 30 -4.31 4.45 -6.61
CA VAL A 30 -2.98 4.42 -5.99
C VAL A 30 -2.47 5.86 -5.84
N ASP A 31 -2.19 6.25 -4.60
CA ASP A 31 -1.67 7.58 -4.32
C ASP A 31 -0.16 7.66 -4.54
N LEU A 32 0.57 6.63 -4.09
CA LEU A 32 2.03 6.60 -4.11
C LEU A 32 2.57 5.23 -4.53
N VAL A 33 3.68 5.26 -5.26
CA VAL A 33 4.54 4.10 -5.49
C VAL A 33 5.85 4.34 -4.76
N LEU A 34 6.12 3.48 -3.77
CA LEU A 34 7.33 3.51 -2.97
C LEU A 34 8.33 2.49 -3.50
N VAL A 35 9.58 2.92 -3.69
CA VAL A 35 10.68 2.05 -4.11
C VAL A 35 11.73 2.00 -3.01
N PHE A 36 12.06 0.80 -2.56
CA PHE A 36 13.14 0.53 -1.63
C PHE A 36 14.23 -0.28 -2.31
N ASP A 37 15.48 -0.08 -1.91
CA ASP A 37 16.54 -1.02 -2.27
C ASP A 37 16.30 -2.33 -1.51
N ASP A 38 16.37 -3.46 -2.21
CA ASP A 38 16.33 -4.78 -1.60
C ASP A 38 17.77 -5.27 -1.34
N VAL A 39 18.21 -5.15 -0.08
CA VAL A 39 19.55 -5.62 0.32
C VAL A 39 19.66 -7.14 0.22
N ASP A 40 18.56 -7.84 0.50
CA ASP A 40 18.51 -9.30 0.51
C ASP A 40 18.33 -9.87 -0.91
N ARG A 41 17.93 -9.03 -1.87
CA ARG A 41 17.69 -9.36 -3.28
C ARG A 41 16.82 -10.60 -3.46
N ILE A 42 15.70 -10.64 -2.74
CA ILE A 42 14.80 -11.79 -2.72
C ILE A 42 14.24 -12.05 -4.12
N ILE A 43 13.91 -10.98 -4.84
CA ILE A 43 13.45 -11.02 -6.24
C ILE A 43 14.50 -10.37 -7.15
N ASP A 44 14.82 -9.09 -6.90
CA ASP A 44 15.84 -8.32 -7.62
C ASP A 44 16.41 -7.22 -6.71
N GLU A 45 17.01 -6.15 -7.26
CA GLU A 45 17.58 -5.06 -6.45
C GLU A 45 16.55 -4.15 -5.78
N TYR A 46 15.26 -4.28 -6.10
CA TYR A 46 14.23 -3.32 -5.71
C TYR A 46 13.00 -3.97 -5.08
N VAL A 47 12.35 -3.21 -4.21
CA VAL A 47 11.01 -3.50 -3.70
C VAL A 47 10.07 -2.43 -4.20
N PHE A 48 8.99 -2.84 -4.87
CA PHE A 48 7.91 -1.97 -5.32
C PHE A 48 6.69 -2.13 -4.43
N VAL A 49 6.31 -1.05 -3.74
CA VAL A 49 5.12 -1.01 -2.90
C VAL A 49 4.14 0.00 -3.46
N ALA A 50 2.92 -0.43 -3.75
CA ALA A 50 1.83 0.48 -4.06
C ALA A 50 1.11 0.87 -2.76
N LEU A 51 0.88 2.16 -2.57
CA LEU A 51 0.30 2.74 -1.38
C LEU A 51 -0.93 3.56 -1.75
N LYS A 52 -2.06 3.22 -1.14
CA LYS A 52 -3.28 4.04 -1.11
C LYS A 52 -3.46 4.64 0.27
N VAL A 53 -3.77 5.93 0.34
CA VAL A 53 -3.97 6.69 1.57
C VAL A 53 -5.41 7.19 1.64
N ASP A 54 -6.18 6.65 2.58
CA ASP A 54 -7.55 7.06 2.82
C ASP A 54 -7.64 7.93 4.08
N TYR A 55 -7.95 9.22 3.87
CA TYR A 55 -8.18 10.16 4.98
C TYR A 55 -9.56 9.96 5.62
N MET A 56 -9.56 9.98 6.96
CA MET A 56 -10.70 9.65 7.82
C MET A 56 -10.91 10.76 8.85
N ASP A 57 -11.94 11.57 8.67
CA ASP A 57 -12.29 12.65 9.61
C ASP A 57 -13.49 12.29 10.48
N LYS A 58 -13.79 13.13 11.47
CA LYS A 58 -14.94 12.94 12.38
C LYS A 58 -16.31 12.99 11.67
N LYS A 59 -16.38 13.62 10.50
CA LYS A 59 -17.63 13.75 9.72
C LYS A 59 -17.87 12.53 8.81
N SER A 60 -16.86 11.68 8.67
CA SER A 60 -16.91 10.51 7.80
C SER A 60 -17.91 9.48 8.32
N GLY A 61 -18.82 9.02 7.45
CA GLY A 61 -19.65 7.86 7.72
C GLY A 61 -18.78 6.59 7.66
N PHE A 62 -18.40 6.06 8.82
CA PHE A 62 -17.46 4.93 8.91
C PHE A 62 -17.96 3.65 8.23
N ASP A 63 -19.27 3.40 8.19
CA ASP A 63 -19.81 2.23 7.49
C ASP A 63 -19.60 2.31 5.97
N GLY A 64 -19.81 3.50 5.38
CA GLY A 64 -19.52 3.73 3.96
C GLY A 64 -18.03 3.63 3.67
N LYS A 65 -17.19 4.16 4.56
CA LYS A 65 -15.73 4.04 4.46
C LYS A 65 -15.24 2.60 4.57
N LEU A 66 -15.87 1.78 5.41
CA LEU A 66 -15.55 0.36 5.52
C LEU A 66 -15.79 -0.34 4.18
N SER A 67 -16.95 -0.16 3.57
CA SER A 67 -17.25 -0.74 2.24
C SER A 67 -16.26 -0.25 1.18
N SER A 68 -15.90 1.04 1.20
CA SER A 68 -14.90 1.60 0.30
C SER A 68 -13.51 0.99 0.50
N ALA A 69 -13.09 0.77 1.74
CA ALA A 69 -11.81 0.15 2.06
C ALA A 69 -11.74 -1.28 1.52
N LEU A 70 -12.79 -2.08 1.71
CA LEU A 70 -12.85 -3.46 1.20
C LEU A 70 -12.75 -3.50 -0.33
N LYS A 71 -13.49 -2.64 -1.03
CA LYS A 71 -13.40 -2.51 -2.49
C LYS A 71 -11.99 -2.09 -2.93
N SER A 72 -11.37 -1.17 -2.19
CA SER A 72 -10.01 -0.72 -2.49
C SER A 72 -9.01 -1.86 -2.37
N PHE A 73 -9.15 -2.75 -1.37
CA PHE A 73 -8.30 -3.94 -1.28
C PHE A 73 -8.47 -4.89 -2.47
N GLU A 74 -9.69 -5.17 -2.89
CA GLU A 74 -9.96 -6.01 -4.07
C GLU A 74 -9.31 -5.45 -5.34
N GLN A 75 -9.31 -4.12 -5.49
CA GLN A 75 -8.67 -3.44 -6.61
C GLN A 75 -7.15 -3.47 -6.50
N LEU A 76 -6.60 -3.13 -5.32
CA LEU A 76 -5.15 -3.07 -5.08
C LEU A 76 -4.49 -4.44 -5.27
N VAL A 77 -5.18 -5.53 -4.93
CA VAL A 77 -4.69 -6.90 -5.17
C VAL A 77 -4.32 -7.15 -6.64
N LYS A 78 -4.99 -6.50 -7.60
CA LYS A 78 -4.64 -6.66 -9.04
C LYS A 78 -3.25 -6.11 -9.37
N LEU A 79 -2.69 -5.22 -8.55
CA LEU A 79 -1.33 -4.69 -8.74
C LEU A 79 -0.25 -5.77 -8.62
N TYR A 80 -0.56 -6.91 -8.01
CA TYR A 80 0.34 -8.05 -8.01
C TYR A 80 0.57 -8.62 -9.41
N GLU A 81 -0.40 -8.52 -10.32
CA GLU A 81 -0.24 -8.94 -11.73
C GLU A 81 0.73 -8.03 -12.49
N LEU A 82 0.93 -6.80 -12.00
CA LEU A 82 1.88 -5.82 -12.54
C LEU A 82 3.30 -6.00 -11.98
N GLY A 83 3.49 -6.94 -11.04
CA GLY A 83 4.79 -7.22 -10.46
C GLY A 83 5.16 -6.35 -9.25
N PHE A 84 4.20 -5.66 -8.63
CA PHE A 84 4.41 -5.06 -7.30
C PHE A 84 4.72 -6.14 -6.26
N ASP A 85 5.57 -5.82 -5.28
CA ASP A 85 5.95 -6.73 -4.20
C ASP A 85 4.90 -6.78 -3.08
N ALA A 86 4.25 -5.65 -2.82
CA ALA A 86 3.16 -5.52 -1.87
C ALA A 86 2.25 -4.34 -2.17
N VAL A 87 1.07 -4.40 -1.58
CA VAL A 87 0.10 -3.33 -1.56
C VAL A 87 -0.24 -2.94 -0.13
N VAL A 88 -0.26 -1.63 0.10
CA VAL A 88 -0.57 -1.02 1.38
C VAL A 88 -1.83 -0.18 1.25
N LEU A 89 -2.82 -0.46 2.09
CA LEU A 89 -3.88 0.50 2.37
C LEU A 89 -3.58 1.18 3.69
N TRP A 90 -3.47 2.49 3.67
CA TRP A 90 -3.21 3.30 4.84
C TRP A 90 -4.41 4.18 5.16
N HIS A 91 -5.12 3.85 6.25
CA HIS A 91 -6.10 4.76 6.82
C HIS A 91 -5.41 5.79 7.72
N TYR A 92 -5.54 7.06 7.35
CA TYR A 92 -5.04 8.20 8.11
C TYR A 92 -6.21 8.90 8.80
N PHE A 93 -6.30 8.75 10.12
CA PHE A 93 -7.34 9.33 10.95
C PHE A 93 -6.94 10.72 11.46
N ASP A 94 -7.87 11.66 11.36
CA ASP A 94 -7.72 12.98 11.95
C ASP A 94 -7.65 12.92 13.48
N TRP A 95 -7.01 13.91 14.08
CA TRP A 95 -6.81 14.01 15.52
C TRP A 95 -8.12 14.05 16.31
N GLU A 96 -9.22 14.53 15.70
CA GLU A 96 -10.55 14.60 16.31
C GLU A 96 -11.26 13.23 16.42
N VAL A 97 -10.84 12.22 15.65
CA VAL A 97 -11.48 10.89 15.67
C VAL A 97 -11.09 10.17 16.96
N LYS A 98 -12.06 9.73 17.75
CA LYS A 98 -11.78 9.06 19.03
C LYS A 98 -11.09 7.71 18.82
N ASP A 99 -10.16 7.36 19.70
CA ASP A 99 -9.35 6.13 19.59
C ASP A 99 -10.19 4.84 19.60
N ASP A 100 -11.31 4.82 20.34
CA ASP A 100 -12.25 3.69 20.37
C ASP A 100 -12.93 3.46 18.99
N VAL A 101 -13.27 4.54 18.30
CA VAL A 101 -13.79 4.50 16.92
C VAL A 101 -12.71 3.99 15.97
N VAL A 102 -11.47 4.48 16.09
CA VAL A 102 -10.35 4.02 15.27
C VAL A 102 -10.12 2.53 15.47
N ARG A 103 -10.04 2.05 16.73
CA ARG A 103 -9.86 0.61 17.03
C ARG A 103 -10.98 -0.24 16.47
N SER A 104 -12.24 0.18 16.67
CA SER A 104 -13.41 -0.54 16.15
C SER A 104 -13.35 -0.68 14.63
N PHE A 105 -13.05 0.41 13.92
CA PHE A 105 -12.89 0.40 12.47
C PHE A 105 -11.73 -0.49 12.03
N CYS A 106 -10.56 -0.37 12.68
CA CYS A 106 -9.38 -1.16 12.37
C CYS A 106 -9.57 -2.66 12.61
N SER A 107 -10.38 -3.06 13.60
CA SER A 107 -10.74 -4.46 13.81
C SER A 107 -11.51 -5.01 12.61
N LYS A 108 -12.58 -4.30 12.19
CA LYS A 108 -13.42 -4.71 11.06
C LYS A 108 -12.64 -4.83 9.76
N VAL A 109 -11.76 -3.86 9.49
CA VAL A 109 -10.90 -3.89 8.29
C VAL A 109 -9.86 -5.00 8.41
N GLY A 110 -9.19 -5.13 9.55
CA GLY A 110 -8.17 -6.15 9.77
C GLY A 110 -8.70 -7.57 9.57
N GLU A 111 -9.87 -7.88 10.13
CA GLU A 111 -10.55 -9.18 9.94
C GLU A 111 -10.86 -9.51 8.47
N ALA A 112 -11.08 -8.50 7.63
CA ALA A 112 -11.31 -8.70 6.21
C ALA A 112 -9.98 -8.89 5.44
N VAL A 113 -8.96 -8.10 5.79
CA VAL A 113 -7.63 -8.19 5.17
C VAL A 113 -6.95 -9.52 5.48
N GLU A 114 -7.06 -10.02 6.70
CA GLU A 114 -6.49 -11.32 7.10
C GLU A 114 -7.06 -12.52 6.33
N LYS A 115 -8.23 -12.35 5.70
CA LYS A 115 -8.85 -13.39 4.86
C LYS A 115 -8.37 -13.35 3.41
N LEU A 116 -7.61 -12.33 3.01
CA LEU A 116 -7.09 -12.22 1.65
C LEU A 116 -5.89 -13.15 1.46
N PRO A 117 -5.79 -13.87 0.33
CA PRO A 117 -4.72 -14.84 0.09
C PRO A 117 -3.38 -14.21 -0.36
N LEU A 118 -3.18 -12.91 -0.15
CA LEU A 118 -2.06 -12.13 -0.68
C LEU A 118 -1.49 -11.19 0.39
N PRO A 119 -0.22 -10.77 0.29
CA PRO A 119 0.47 -9.98 1.32
C PRO A 119 0.00 -8.51 1.34
N VAL A 120 -1.28 -8.31 1.61
CA VAL A 120 -1.93 -7.01 1.72
C VAL A 120 -1.66 -6.44 3.10
N ILE A 121 -1.00 -5.29 3.15
CA ILE A 121 -0.57 -4.70 4.40
C ILE A 121 -1.55 -3.59 4.79
N TYR A 122 -2.20 -3.75 5.94
CA TYR A 122 -3.10 -2.74 6.47
C TYR A 122 -2.38 -1.83 7.48
N PHE A 123 -2.31 -0.54 7.15
CA PHE A 123 -1.83 0.50 8.03
C PHE A 123 -2.97 1.37 8.54
N ALA A 124 -2.92 1.72 9.81
CA ALA A 124 -3.83 2.68 10.41
C ALA A 124 -3.08 3.57 11.38
N THR A 125 -3.17 4.87 11.16
CA THR A 125 -2.52 5.87 12.01
C THR A 125 -3.47 7.02 12.30
N LYS A 126 -3.33 7.62 13.48
CA LYS A 126 -4.06 8.83 13.83
C LYS A 126 -3.08 9.98 14.06
N ALA A 127 -3.42 11.17 13.56
CA ALA A 127 -2.68 12.39 13.87
C ALA A 127 -2.71 12.68 15.37
N LEU A 128 -1.53 12.93 15.94
CA LEU A 128 -1.38 13.55 17.26
C LEU A 128 -0.98 15.02 17.13
N ASP A 129 -0.25 15.35 16.07
CA ASP A 129 0.20 16.68 15.64
C ASP A 129 0.55 16.62 14.14
N SER A 130 0.93 17.74 13.53
CA SER A 130 1.21 17.94 12.09
C SER A 130 2.11 16.90 11.41
N ARG A 131 3.01 16.23 12.15
CA ARG A 131 3.92 15.19 11.62
C ARG A 131 4.09 14.00 12.55
N VAL A 132 3.23 13.89 13.56
CA VAL A 132 3.36 12.89 14.61
C VAL A 132 2.10 12.07 14.66
N PHE A 133 2.27 10.76 14.62
CA PHE A 133 1.18 9.81 14.50
C PHE A 133 1.22 8.78 15.62
N LYS A 134 0.03 8.39 16.08
CA LYS A 134 -0.19 7.15 16.84
C LYS A 134 -0.51 6.03 15.85
N MET A 135 0.11 4.86 16.02
CA MET A 135 -0.16 3.71 15.16
C MET A 135 -1.17 2.77 15.81
N PHE A 136 -2.13 2.29 15.02
CA PHE A 136 -3.14 1.30 15.41
C PHE A 136 -2.97 -0.03 14.66
N LYS A 137 -2.45 0.01 13.43
CA LYS A 137 -2.16 -1.17 12.60
C LYS A 137 -0.84 -0.98 11.83
N PRO A 138 -0.06 -2.05 11.59
CA PRO A 138 -0.43 -3.46 11.83
C PRO A 138 -0.38 -3.90 13.30
N PHE A 139 0.35 -3.19 14.15
CA PHE A 139 0.33 -3.34 15.60
C PHE A 139 0.15 -1.98 16.26
N GLU A 140 -0.59 -1.94 17.36
CA GLU A 140 -0.86 -0.70 18.08
C GLU A 140 0.38 -0.31 18.89
N VAL A 141 0.89 0.88 18.63
CA VAL A 141 2.05 1.43 19.33
C VAL A 141 1.73 2.83 19.81
N GLU A 142 1.82 2.99 21.13
CA GLU A 142 1.55 4.26 21.83
C GLU A 142 2.65 5.31 21.59
N SER A 143 3.80 4.91 21.05
CA SER A 143 4.89 5.82 20.72
C SER A 143 4.55 6.71 19.53
N ARG A 144 4.96 7.98 19.65
CA ARG A 144 4.94 8.97 18.58
C ARG A 144 5.82 8.52 17.42
N SER A 145 5.22 8.29 16.26
CA SER A 145 5.91 7.94 15.03
C SER A 145 5.85 9.11 14.04
N ASP A 146 6.96 9.41 13.38
CA ASP A 146 6.97 10.36 12.25
C ASP A 146 6.80 9.61 10.90
N VAL A 147 6.72 10.37 9.81
CA VAL A 147 6.55 9.80 8.47
C VAL A 147 7.73 8.89 8.08
N ALA A 148 8.96 9.25 8.47
CA ALA A 148 10.14 8.45 8.17
C ALA A 148 10.08 7.08 8.87
N SER A 149 9.63 7.08 10.12
CA SER A 149 9.40 5.85 10.90
C SER A 149 8.33 4.98 10.25
N ILE A 150 7.22 5.57 9.78
CA ILE A 150 6.15 4.84 9.08
C ILE A 150 6.67 4.22 7.78
N ALA A 151 7.41 4.98 6.97
CA ALA A 151 7.98 4.46 5.72
C ALA A 151 8.99 3.34 5.97
N GLN A 152 9.82 3.46 7.01
CA GLN A 152 10.74 2.40 7.41
C GLN A 152 9.99 1.15 7.87
N TRP A 153 8.91 1.31 8.61
CA TRP A 153 8.06 0.19 9.03
C TRP A 153 7.42 -0.51 7.84
N MET A 154 6.87 0.24 6.88
CA MET A 154 6.36 -0.34 5.64
C MET A 154 7.44 -1.19 4.96
N SER A 155 8.65 -0.67 4.81
CA SER A 155 9.77 -1.43 4.24
C SER A 155 10.07 -2.72 4.98
N ASN A 156 10.09 -2.68 6.32
CA ASN A 156 10.38 -3.85 7.16
C ASN A 156 9.25 -4.88 7.07
N ILE A 157 7.99 -4.43 7.15
CA ILE A 157 6.83 -5.32 7.11
C ILE A 157 6.77 -6.05 5.78
N VAL A 158 7.04 -5.39 4.65
CA VAL A 158 7.01 -6.09 3.36
C VAL A 158 8.10 -7.19 3.29
N ARG A 159 9.26 -6.96 3.90
CA ARG A 159 10.29 -7.99 4.02
C ARG A 159 9.83 -9.16 4.89
N ASP A 160 9.14 -8.86 5.99
CA ASP A 160 8.80 -9.86 7.01
C ASP A 160 7.48 -10.63 6.71
N TYR A 161 6.48 -10.01 6.05
CA TYR A 161 5.18 -10.60 5.71
C TYR A 161 5.15 -11.37 4.39
N GLY A 162 6.24 -11.33 3.63
CA GLY A 162 6.37 -11.98 2.33
C GLY A 162 6.08 -11.05 1.15
N ARG A 163 6.61 -11.45 -0.01
CA ARG A 163 6.48 -10.73 -1.29
C ARG A 163 5.39 -11.36 -2.14
N ASN A 164 5.02 -10.66 -3.19
CA ASN A 164 4.14 -11.16 -4.24
C ASN A 164 4.52 -12.57 -4.70
N PRO A 165 3.70 -13.59 -4.38
CA PRO A 165 4.01 -14.98 -4.71
C PRO A 165 3.92 -15.25 -6.22
N LEU A 166 3.22 -14.41 -6.99
CA LEU A 166 3.08 -14.57 -8.43
C LEU A 166 4.42 -14.43 -9.15
N ILE A 167 5.32 -13.58 -8.65
CA ILE A 167 6.65 -13.39 -9.24
C ILE A 167 7.44 -14.69 -9.20
N ALA A 168 7.41 -15.40 -8.07
CA ALA A 168 8.09 -16.69 -7.92
C ALA A 168 7.44 -17.79 -8.77
N ALA A 169 6.14 -17.69 -9.04
CA ALA A 169 5.43 -18.61 -9.95
C ALA A 169 5.78 -18.39 -11.43
N GLY A 170 6.35 -17.23 -11.79
CA GLY A 170 6.75 -16.89 -13.15
C GLY A 170 5.59 -16.43 -14.03
N GLY A 171 5.79 -16.49 -15.35
CA GLY A 171 4.79 -16.04 -16.35
C GLY A 171 4.83 -14.55 -16.63
N ASP A 172 3.71 -13.98 -17.07
CA ASP A 172 3.61 -12.61 -17.58
C ASP A 172 3.99 -11.55 -16.52
N VAL A 173 3.72 -11.83 -15.23
CA VAL A 173 4.06 -10.94 -14.12
C VAL A 173 5.54 -10.60 -14.04
N VAL A 174 6.44 -11.49 -14.49
CA VAL A 174 7.88 -11.23 -14.54
C VAL A 174 8.20 -10.18 -15.60
N GLN A 175 7.54 -10.25 -16.77
CA GLN A 175 7.70 -9.24 -17.82
C GLN A 175 7.08 -7.91 -17.42
N HIS A 176 5.90 -7.93 -16.81
CA HIS A 176 5.26 -6.72 -16.28
C HIS A 176 6.14 -6.02 -15.24
N ARG A 177 6.80 -6.79 -14.37
CA ARG A 177 7.74 -6.23 -13.39
C ARG A 177 8.91 -5.50 -14.04
N LEU A 178 9.50 -6.06 -15.11
CA LEU A 178 10.61 -5.42 -15.83
C LEU A 178 10.16 -4.08 -16.43
N GLN A 179 8.95 -4.04 -16.99
CA GLN A 179 8.38 -2.82 -17.55
C GLN A 179 8.05 -1.79 -16.46
N LEU A 180 7.51 -2.22 -15.33
CA LEU A 180 7.30 -1.37 -14.17
C LEU A 180 8.63 -0.74 -13.70
N ARG A 181 9.72 -1.53 -13.66
CA ARG A 181 11.06 -1.04 -13.33
C ARG A 181 11.53 0.05 -14.32
N GLU A 182 11.33 -0.15 -15.62
CA GLU A 182 11.66 0.84 -16.65
C GLU A 182 10.85 2.14 -16.48
N ALA A 183 9.53 2.03 -16.28
CA ALA A 183 8.65 3.18 -16.05
C ALA A 183 8.99 3.96 -14.76
N LEU A 184 9.54 3.26 -13.76
CA LEU A 184 10.06 3.90 -12.54
C LEU A 184 11.43 4.57 -12.73
N GLY A 185 12.04 4.43 -13.92
CA GLY A 185 13.37 4.97 -14.25
C GLY A 185 14.51 4.22 -13.56
N LEU A 186 14.33 2.91 -13.35
CA LEU A 186 15.27 2.04 -12.62
C LEU A 186 15.97 1.02 -13.54
N ALA A 187 15.99 1.27 -14.84
CA ALA A 187 16.65 0.43 -15.84
C ALA A 187 18.16 0.28 -15.56
#